data_AF-A0A5C7Q2B1-F1
#
_entry.id   AF-A0A5C7Q2B1-F1
#
_cell.length_a   1.000
_cell.length_b   1.000
_cell.length_c   1.000
_cell.angle_alpha   90.00
_cell.angle_beta   90.00
_cell.angle_gamma   90.00
#
_symmetry.space_group_name_H-M   'P 1'
#
loop_
_entity.id
_entity.type
_entity.pdbx_description
1 polymer ?
#
loop_
_entity_poly.entity_id
_entity_poly.type
_entity_poly.pdbx_seq_one_letter_code
_entity_poly.pdbx_strand_id
1 'polypeptide(L)'
;MARRGSSTDFDVTVEGVGVFTFGRRKMADEIAIQVEYARMIDGVQPTDWLALVAGWIASLKVLTVRAPAGWDIEEMDPLDDETYGRLMRVHAALVEQERSFRGKHAAGGEGAGARAG
;
A
#
# COMPACT_ATOMS: atom_id res chain seq x y z
N MET A 1 -10.04 -8.63 5.70
CA MET A 1 -10.17 -9.77 4.77
C MET A 1 -9.11 -9.63 3.70
N ALA A 2 -8.25 -10.64 3.51
CA ALA A 2 -7.21 -10.61 2.48
C ALA A 2 -7.82 -10.42 1.08
N ARG A 3 -7.18 -9.57 0.26
CA ARG A 3 -7.60 -9.30 -1.11
C ARG A 3 -7.56 -10.58 -1.94
N ARG A 4 -8.56 -10.81 -2.81
CA ARG A 4 -8.51 -11.89 -3.81
C ARG A 4 -7.40 -11.61 -4.82
N GLY A 5 -6.58 -12.62 -5.10
CA GLY A 5 -5.47 -12.50 -6.04
C GLY A 5 -5.91 -12.15 -7.46
N SER A 6 -5.04 -11.43 -8.18
CA SER A 6 -5.21 -10.96 -9.56
C SER A 6 -3.89 -11.09 -10.33
N SER A 7 -3.95 -11.14 -11.66
CA SER A 7 -2.76 -11.15 -12.53
C SER A 7 -1.90 -9.88 -12.44
N THR A 8 -2.42 -8.85 -11.78
CA THR A 8 -1.76 -7.56 -11.54
C THR A 8 -1.07 -7.46 -10.19
N ASP A 9 -1.08 -8.54 -9.41
CA ASP A 9 -0.43 -8.59 -8.11
C ASP A 9 1.08 -8.63 -8.27
N PHE A 10 1.80 -8.18 -7.25
CA PHE A 10 3.25 -8.08 -7.26
C PHE A 10 3.83 -8.40 -5.90
N ASP A 11 5.01 -9.02 -5.91
CA ASP A 11 5.74 -9.34 -4.70
C ASP A 11 6.70 -8.19 -4.33
N VAL A 12 6.80 -7.93 -3.03
CA VAL A 12 7.71 -6.95 -2.43
C VAL A 12 8.45 -7.61 -1.28
N THR A 13 9.77 -7.69 -1.40
CA THR A 13 10.65 -8.12 -0.32
C THR A 13 10.98 -6.94 0.58
N VAL A 14 10.64 -7.04 1.86
CA VAL A 14 10.92 -6.01 2.87
C VAL A 14 11.97 -6.55 3.83
N GLU A 15 13.13 -5.91 3.85
CA GLU A 15 14.25 -6.29 4.71
C GLU A 15 13.84 -6.30 6.19
N GLY A 16 14.18 -7.40 6.88
CA GLY A 16 13.84 -7.62 8.28
C GLY A 16 12.36 -7.90 8.56
N VAL A 17 11.52 -8.10 7.53
CA VAL A 17 10.10 -8.46 7.69
C VAL A 17 9.73 -9.70 6.87
N GLY A 18 10.09 -9.73 5.58
CA GLY A 18 9.78 -10.86 4.69
C GLY A 18 9.16 -10.43 3.36
N VAL A 19 8.56 -11.38 2.65
CA VAL A 19 7.95 -11.17 1.33
C VAL A 19 6.45 -11.00 1.45
N PHE A 20 5.95 -9.90 0.90
CA PHE A 20 4.52 -9.62 0.75
C PHE A 20 4.10 -9.76 -0.70
N THR A 21 2.87 -10.21 -0.91
CA THR A 21 2.18 -10.07 -2.20
C THR A 21 1.10 -9.02 -2.05
N PHE A 22 1.16 -7.97 -2.87
CA PHE A 22 0.18 -6.89 -2.89
C PHE A 22 -0.59 -6.86 -4.20
N GLY A 23 -1.83 -6.41 -4.15
CA GLY A 23 -2.58 -6.07 -5.35
C GLY A 23 -2.23 -4.68 -5.85
N ARG A 24 -2.11 -4.50 -7.17
CA ARG A 24 -2.03 -3.16 -7.78
C ARG A 24 -3.33 -2.39 -7.52
N ARG A 25 -3.19 -1.25 -6.83
CA ARG A 25 -4.29 -0.38 -6.42
C ARG A 25 -5.07 0.14 -7.63
N LYS A 26 -6.39 0.03 -7.54
CA LYS A 26 -7.39 0.63 -8.41
C LYS A 26 -8.21 1.64 -7.62
N MET A 27 -9.05 2.43 -8.30
CA MET A 27 -9.93 3.39 -7.61
C MET A 27 -10.88 2.72 -6.59
N ALA A 28 -11.36 1.50 -6.87
CA ALA A 28 -12.16 0.75 -5.91
C ALA A 28 -11.38 0.43 -4.62
N ASP A 29 -10.07 0.20 -4.75
CA ASP A 29 -9.19 -0.09 -3.62
C ASP A 29 -8.89 1.19 -2.84
N GLU A 30 -8.68 2.31 -3.53
CA GLU A 30 -8.55 3.62 -2.88
C GLU A 30 -9.77 3.94 -2.03
N ILE A 31 -10.98 3.75 -2.56
CA ILE A 31 -12.23 3.93 -1.78
C ILE A 31 -12.27 2.97 -0.59
N ALA A 32 -11.90 1.71 -0.78
CA ALA A 32 -11.86 0.73 0.31
C ALA A 32 -10.86 1.11 1.41
N ILE A 33 -9.70 1.67 1.04
CA ILE A 33 -8.70 2.22 1.98
C ILE A 33 -9.32 3.37 2.78
N GLN A 34 -9.99 4.31 2.11
CA GLN A 34 -10.63 5.44 2.79
C GLN A 34 -11.76 4.99 3.73
N VAL A 35 -12.55 3.98 3.35
CA VAL A 35 -13.58 3.39 4.22
C VAL A 35 -12.96 2.72 5.44
N GLU A 36 -11.88 1.96 5.26
CA GLU A 36 -11.19 1.28 6.36
C GLU A 36 -10.53 2.30 7.30
N TYR A 37 -9.90 3.34 6.77
CA TYR A 37 -9.38 4.46 7.54
C TYR A 37 -10.48 5.15 8.35
N ALA A 38 -11.63 5.46 7.73
CA ALA A 38 -12.76 6.09 8.41
C ALA A 38 -13.29 5.26 9.58
N ARG A 39 -13.27 3.93 9.46
CA ARG A 39 -13.64 3.02 10.56
C ARG A 39 -12.64 3.08 11.71
N MET A 40 -11.34 3.19 11.44
CA MET A 40 -10.32 3.26 12.49
C MET A 40 -10.39 4.56 13.30
N ILE A 41 -10.67 5.69 12.65
CA ILE A 41 -10.75 6.98 13.33
C ILE A 41 -12.10 7.23 14.00
N ASP A 42 -13.07 6.33 13.81
CA ASP A 42 -14.41 6.37 14.44
C ASP A 42 -15.08 7.75 14.40
N GLY A 43 -14.99 8.42 13.23
CA GLY A 43 -15.61 9.73 13.00
C GLY A 43 -14.99 10.92 13.75
N VAL A 44 -13.88 10.74 14.46
CA VAL A 44 -13.18 11.86 15.12
C VAL A 44 -12.26 12.61 14.15
N GLN A 45 -11.86 13.83 14.52
CA GLN A 45 -10.72 14.47 13.88
C GLN A 45 -9.44 13.82 14.42
N PRO A 46 -8.66 13.11 13.58
CA PRO A 46 -7.51 12.37 14.05
C PRO A 46 -6.35 13.33 14.37
N THR A 47 -5.52 12.94 15.34
CA THR A 47 -4.20 13.54 15.49
C THR A 47 -3.33 13.19 14.28
N ASP A 48 -2.26 13.95 14.03
CA ASP A 48 -1.32 13.65 12.94
C ASP A 48 -0.76 12.22 13.03
N TRP A 49 -0.49 11.76 14.25
CA TRP A 49 -0.05 10.39 14.51
C TRP A 49 -1.11 9.37 14.12
N LEU A 50 -2.37 9.55 14.56
CA LEU A 50 -3.45 8.63 14.23
C LEU A 50 -3.71 8.60 12.73
N ALA A 51 -3.70 9.76 12.07
CA ALA A 51 -3.88 9.87 10.63
C ALA A 51 -2.79 9.10 9.85
N LEU A 52 -1.54 9.24 10.29
CA LEU A 52 -0.40 8.57 9.66
C LEU A 52 -0.47 7.05 9.83
N VAL A 53 -0.64 6.57 11.07
CA VAL A 53 -0.62 5.13 11.38
C VAL A 53 -1.85 4.44 10.81
N ALA A 54 -3.05 5.01 10.96
CA ALA A 54 -4.27 4.44 10.38
C ALA A 54 -4.20 4.42 8.85
N GLY A 55 -3.57 5.41 8.22
CA GLY A 55 -3.33 5.42 6.77
C GLY A 55 -2.46 4.25 6.30
N TRP A 56 -1.39 3.94 7.04
CA TRP A 56 -0.56 2.76 6.77
C TRP A 56 -1.36 1.47 6.93
N ILE A 57 -2.02 1.30 8.07
CA ILE A 57 -2.77 0.06 8.38
C ILE A 57 -3.89 -0.15 7.37
N ALA A 58 -4.68 0.89 7.04
CA ALA A 58 -5.76 0.79 6.07
C ALA A 58 -5.25 0.35 4.69
N SER A 59 -4.16 0.95 4.22
CA SER A 59 -3.53 0.60 2.95
C SER A 59 -3.07 -0.86 2.93
N LEU A 60 -2.38 -1.30 3.99
CA LEU A 60 -1.87 -2.66 4.10
C LEU A 60 -3.01 -3.68 4.21
N LYS A 61 -4.02 -3.44 5.05
CA LYS A 61 -5.19 -4.33 5.20
C LYS A 61 -5.94 -4.55 3.88
N VAL A 62 -6.07 -3.51 3.06
CA VAL A 62 -6.82 -3.57 1.80
C VAL A 62 -6.00 -4.17 0.66
N LEU A 63 -4.70 -3.84 0.57
CA LEU A 63 -3.89 -4.19 -0.58
C LEU A 63 -3.12 -5.50 -0.41
N THR A 64 -2.91 -5.99 0.82
CA THR A 64 -2.24 -7.27 1.05
C THR A 64 -3.09 -8.44 0.55
N VAL A 65 -2.52 -9.21 -0.36
CA VAL A 65 -3.03 -10.50 -0.85
C VAL A 65 -2.44 -11.63 -0.01
N ARG A 66 -1.15 -11.56 0.29
CA ARG A 66 -0.42 -12.52 1.12
C ARG A 66 0.65 -11.80 1.93
N ALA A 67 0.73 -12.11 3.23
CA ALA A 67 1.76 -11.63 4.14
C ALA A 67 2.75 -12.76 4.49
N PRO A 68 3.98 -12.45 4.93
CA PRO A 68 4.90 -13.46 5.44
C PRO A 68 4.38 -14.09 6.74
N ALA A 69 4.87 -15.29 7.07
CA ALA A 69 4.48 -15.97 8.30
C ALA A 69 4.81 -15.11 9.53
N GLY A 70 3.88 -15.07 10.50
CA GLY A 70 4.02 -14.25 11.71
C GLY A 70 3.66 -12.78 11.54
N TRP A 71 3.26 -12.34 10.35
CA TRP A 71 2.70 -11.01 10.15
C TRP A 71 1.20 -11.00 10.44
N ASP A 72 0.82 -10.49 11.60
CA ASP A 72 -0.56 -10.18 11.95
C ASP A 72 -0.65 -8.71 12.36
N ILE A 73 -1.21 -7.87 11.50
CA ILE A 73 -1.28 -6.43 11.70
C ILE A 73 -2.29 -6.04 12.80
N GLU A 74 -3.28 -6.88 13.08
CA GLU A 74 -4.31 -6.60 14.09
C GLU A 74 -3.83 -6.94 15.50
N GLU A 75 -2.86 -7.85 15.61
CA GLU A 75 -2.34 -8.38 16.88
C GLU A 75 -0.89 -7.94 17.18
N MET A 76 -0.33 -6.96 16.45
CA MET A 76 1.01 -6.42 16.75
C MET A 76 1.01 -5.67 18.09
N ASP A 77 2.07 -5.84 18.87
CA ASP A 77 2.25 -5.10 20.12
C ASP A 77 2.60 -3.63 19.81
N PRO A 78 1.73 -2.65 20.15
CA PRO A 78 2.02 -1.24 19.90
C PRO A 78 3.11 -0.67 20.83
N LEU A 79 3.54 -1.42 21.85
CA LEU A 79 4.61 -1.05 22.78
C LEU A 79 5.97 -1.66 22.39
N ASP A 80 6.01 -2.54 21.39
CA ASP A 80 7.26 -2.98 20.78
C ASP A 80 7.84 -1.83 19.93
N ASP A 81 9.07 -1.44 20.23
CA ASP A 81 9.81 -0.36 19.58
C ASP A 81 9.89 -0.55 18.05
N GLU A 82 9.84 -1.80 17.57
CA GLU A 82 9.94 -2.11 16.15
C GLU A 82 8.59 -2.07 15.39
N THR A 83 7.44 -2.10 16.06
CA THR A 83 6.13 -2.26 15.42
C THR A 83 5.86 -1.18 14.38
N TYR A 84 5.96 0.10 14.77
CA TYR A 84 5.74 1.21 13.84
C TYR A 84 6.81 1.29 12.75
N GLY A 85 8.06 0.92 13.09
CA GLY A 85 9.17 0.85 12.14
C GLY A 85 8.90 -0.19 11.04
N ARG A 86 8.34 -1.35 11.39
CA ARG A 86 7.94 -2.39 10.44
C ARG A 86 6.77 -1.94 9.58
N LEU A 87 5.72 -1.36 10.17
CA LEU A 87 4.56 -0.82 9.44
C LEU A 87 5.00 0.21 8.40
N MET A 88 5.82 1.17 8.81
CA MET A 88 6.38 2.21 7.95
C MET A 88 7.20 1.59 6.80
N ARG A 89 8.11 0.65 7.10
CA ARG A 89 8.95 0.00 6.07
C ARG A 89 8.11 -0.71 5.01
N VAL A 90 7.12 -1.49 5.44
CA VAL A 90 6.25 -2.24 4.52
C VAL A 90 5.41 -1.26 3.68
N HIS A 91 4.81 -0.25 4.30
CA HIS A 91 4.03 0.76 3.58
C HIS A 91 4.90 1.57 2.59
N ALA A 92 6.11 1.95 2.97
CA ALA A 92 7.05 2.66 2.09
C ALA A 92 7.43 1.80 0.87
N ALA A 93 7.73 0.52 1.08
CA ALA A 93 8.07 -0.41 0.00
C ALA A 93 6.90 -0.62 -0.97
N LEU A 94 5.67 -0.72 -0.45
CA LEU A 94 4.45 -0.74 -1.26
C LEU A 94 4.33 0.53 -2.13
N VAL A 95 4.44 1.72 -1.52
CA VAL A 95 4.31 3.00 -2.24
C VAL A 95 5.38 3.17 -3.31
N GLU A 96 6.63 2.80 -3.01
CA GLU A 96 7.73 2.85 -3.98
C GLU A 96 7.45 1.94 -5.18
N GLN A 97 6.99 0.72 -4.92
CA GLN A 97 6.61 -0.20 -5.98
C GLN A 97 5.44 0.33 -6.82
N GLU A 98 4.43 0.96 -6.20
CA GLU A 98 3.33 1.60 -6.92
C GLU A 98 3.80 2.78 -7.80
N ARG A 99 4.75 3.58 -7.32
CA ARG A 99 5.36 4.68 -8.10
C ARG A 99 6.10 4.15 -9.32
N SER A 100 6.78 3.00 -9.20
CA SER A 100 7.50 2.36 -10.30
C SER A 100 6.59 2.05 -11.51
N PHE A 101 5.29 1.83 -11.28
CA PHE A 101 4.33 1.57 -12.35
C PHE A 101 3.98 2.82 -13.17
N ARG A 102 4.14 4.02 -12.62
CA ARG A 102 3.87 5.28 -13.33
C ARG A 102 4.91 5.58 -14.40
N GLY A 103 6.18 5.27 -14.12
CA GLY A 103 7.29 5.49 -15.07
C GLY A 103 7.23 4.64 -16.34
N LYS A 104 6.56 3.49 -16.30
CA LYS A 104 6.50 2.55 -17.44
C LYS A 104 5.50 2.93 -18.54
N HIS A 105 4.58 3.86 -18.27
CA HIS A 105 3.59 4.31 -19.28
C HIS A 105 4.06 5.51 -20.12
N ALA A 106 5.18 6.16 -19.77
CA ALA A 106 5.66 7.36 -20.47
C ALA A 106 6.48 7.06 -21.74
N ALA A 107 6.88 5.81 -22.01
CA ALA A 107 7.77 5.44 -23.11
C ALA A 107 7.07 5.11 -24.45
N GLY A 108 5.76 5.38 -24.58
CA GLY A 108 4.96 4.96 -25.76
C GLY A 108 4.30 6.09 -26.56
N GLY A 109 4.71 7.35 -26.34
CA GLY A 109 4.11 8.52 -26.98
C GLY A 109 5.07 9.26 -27.92
N GLU A 110 5.65 8.59 -28.91
CA GLU A 110 6.26 9.30 -30.04
C GLU A 110 5.13 9.91 -30.89
N GLY A 111 4.89 11.20 -30.67
CA GLY A 111 4.06 12.02 -31.55
C GLY A 111 4.68 12.10 -32.93
N ALA A 112 4.24 11.24 -33.84
CA ALA A 112 4.41 11.41 -35.28
C ALA A 112 3.57 12.61 -35.73
N GLY A 113 4.14 13.81 -35.60
CA GLY A 113 3.56 15.08 -36.01
C GLY A 113 4.60 15.92 -36.74
N ALA A 114 5.29 15.35 -37.73
CA ALA A 114 6.07 16.12 -38.68
C ALA A 114 5.10 16.97 -39.52
N ARG A 115 5.02 18.27 -39.24
CA ARG A 115 4.45 19.27 -40.16
C ARG A 115 5.61 20.10 -40.71
N ALA A 116 6.06 19.71 -41.90
CA ALA A 116 6.71 20.61 -42.84
C ALA A 116 5.61 21.26 -43.69
N GLY A 117 5.68 22.58 -43.81
CA GLY A 117 4.77 23.43 -44.59
C GLY A 117 5.12 24.89 -44.36
#